data_AF-A0A450YE55-F1
#
_entry.id   AF-A0A450YE55-F1
#
_cell.length_a   1.000
_cell.length_b   1.000
_cell.length_c   1.000
_cell.angle_alpha   90.00
_cell.angle_beta   90.00
_cell.angle_gamma   90.00
#
_symmetry.space_group_name_H-M   'P 1'
#
loop_
_entity.id
_entity.type
_entity.pdbx_description
1 polymer ?
#
loop_
_entity_poly.entity_id
_entity_poly.type
_entity_poly.pdbx_seq_one_letter_code
_entity_poly.pdbx_strand_id
1 'polypeptide(L)'
;MGVGLKFYEQFIEAPDDKSRAWILAEAFDAIKHRYPEIKDLATGAVLRESELKLTKEIEVVRKETKETELKIIEQVEASRQGTKDIELKLTREIKGTELRFTREIKDMELKLTKAIKDVEKEIETVRKEIKDTEARLHQSIVNQTRWFLGGLAMLGAIFKLVDVFVG
;
A
#
# COMPACT_ATOMS: atom_id res chain seq x y z
N MET A 1 -50.01 70.07 -22.06
CA MET A 1 -50.18 69.12 -23.19
C MET A 1 -48.87 68.35 -23.38
N GLY A 2 -48.95 67.03 -23.50
CA GLY A 2 -47.76 66.17 -23.62
C GLY A 2 -47.00 66.40 -24.94
N VAL A 3 -45.69 66.15 -24.94
CA VAL A 3 -44.81 66.34 -26.10
C VAL A 3 -45.30 65.55 -27.32
N GLY A 4 -45.83 64.34 -27.11
CA GLY A 4 -46.38 63.52 -28.20
C GLY A 4 -47.69 64.07 -28.78
N LEU A 5 -48.51 64.75 -27.98
CA LEU A 5 -49.76 65.36 -28.45
C LEU A 5 -49.48 66.57 -29.35
N LYS A 6 -48.51 67.40 -28.94
CA LYS A 6 -48.05 68.56 -29.73
C LYS A 6 -47.44 68.13 -31.07
N PHE A 7 -46.66 67.05 -31.08
CA PHE A 7 -46.12 66.48 -32.32
C PHE A 7 -47.24 65.99 -33.24
N TYR A 8 -48.23 65.28 -32.70
CA TYR A 8 -49.35 64.75 -33.48
C TYR A 8 -50.19 65.86 -34.13
N GLU A 9 -50.49 66.93 -33.39
CA GLU A 9 -51.19 68.12 -33.90
C GLU A 9 -50.38 68.78 -35.02
N GLN A 10 -49.09 69.05 -34.79
CA GLN A 10 -48.19 69.65 -35.81
C GLN A 10 -48.05 68.78 -37.06
N PHE A 11 -48.07 67.45 -36.92
CA PHE A 11 -47.92 66.52 -38.03
C PHE A 11 -49.18 66.44 -38.92
N ILE A 12 -50.39 66.56 -38.32
CA ILE A 12 -51.65 66.55 -39.07
C ILE A 12 -51.94 67.90 -39.73
N GLU A 13 -51.55 69.00 -39.08
CA GLU A 13 -51.74 70.36 -39.59
C GLU A 13 -50.71 70.74 -40.69
N ALA A 14 -49.71 69.90 -40.92
CA ALA A 14 -48.68 70.16 -41.93
C ALA A 14 -49.25 70.13 -43.37
N PRO A 15 -48.99 71.16 -44.19
CA PRO A 15 -49.65 71.35 -45.48
C PRO A 15 -49.16 70.41 -46.59
N ASP A 16 -47.95 69.86 -46.49
CA ASP A 16 -47.34 69.02 -47.52
C ASP A 16 -46.43 67.92 -46.94
N ASP A 17 -46.10 66.93 -47.77
CA ASP A 17 -45.25 65.79 -47.39
C ASP A 17 -43.86 66.21 -46.93
N LYS A 18 -43.33 67.30 -47.47
CA LYS A 18 -42.02 67.82 -47.10
C LYS A 18 -42.02 68.38 -45.68
N SER A 19 -43.05 69.15 -45.31
CA SER A 19 -43.20 69.65 -43.94
C SER A 19 -43.42 68.50 -42.95
N ARG A 20 -44.21 67.48 -43.32
CA ARG A 20 -44.37 66.26 -42.52
C ARG A 20 -43.06 65.51 -42.31
N ALA A 21 -42.24 65.36 -43.35
CA ALA A 21 -40.93 64.74 -43.26
C ALA A 21 -39.95 65.51 -42.37
N TRP A 22 -40.02 66.85 -42.38
CA TRP A 22 -39.18 67.69 -41.55
C TRP A 22 -39.57 67.61 -40.06
N ILE A 23 -40.86 67.69 -39.75
CA ILE A 23 -41.39 67.54 -38.39
C ILE A 23 -41.04 66.14 -37.83
N LEU A 24 -41.11 65.09 -38.66
CA LEU A 24 -40.65 63.75 -38.29
C LEU A 24 -39.15 63.72 -37.95
N ALA A 25 -38.31 64.34 -38.78
CA ALA A 25 -36.86 64.38 -38.56
C ALA A 25 -36.52 65.11 -37.24
N GLU A 26 -37.14 66.26 -36.98
CA GLU A 26 -36.96 67.02 -35.74
C GLU A 26 -37.39 66.22 -34.51
N ALA A 27 -38.50 65.47 -34.60
CA ALA A 27 -38.94 64.60 -33.51
C ALA A 27 -37.95 63.45 -33.23
N PHE A 28 -37.38 62.82 -34.27
CA PHE A 28 -36.36 61.79 -34.09
C PHE A 28 -35.07 62.35 -33.47
N ASP A 29 -34.66 63.55 -33.83
CA ASP A 29 -33.47 64.19 -33.25
C ASP A 29 -33.72 64.63 -31.79
N ALA A 30 -34.91 65.12 -31.46
CA ALA A 30 -35.32 65.40 -30.08
C ALA A 30 -35.32 64.12 -29.21
N ILE A 31 -35.77 62.99 -29.76
CA ILE A 31 -35.73 61.68 -29.07
C ILE A 31 -34.28 61.23 -28.85
N LYS A 32 -33.41 61.31 -29.86
CA LYS A 32 -31.98 60.95 -29.74
C LYS A 32 -31.25 61.82 -28.72
N HIS A 33 -31.58 63.10 -28.64
CA HIS A 33 -30.97 64.01 -27.67
C HIS A 33 -31.43 63.72 -26.23
N ARG A 34 -32.72 63.36 -26.07
CA ARG A 34 -33.32 63.06 -24.77
C ARG A 34 -32.94 61.69 -24.21
N TYR A 35 -32.66 60.73 -25.08
CA TYR A 35 -32.28 59.36 -24.73
C TYR A 35 -31.03 58.93 -25.51
N PRO A 36 -29.85 59.47 -25.16
CA PRO A 36 -28.59 59.16 -25.85
C PRO A 36 -28.24 57.66 -25.78
N GLU A 37 -28.64 56.98 -24.71
CA GLU A 37 -28.46 55.54 -24.49
C GLU A 37 -29.26 54.64 -25.44
N ILE A 38 -30.19 55.17 -26.25
CA ILE A 38 -30.91 54.38 -27.26
C ILE A 38 -29.95 53.71 -28.26
N LYS A 39 -28.78 54.30 -28.48
CA LYS A 39 -27.73 53.73 -29.35
C LYS A 39 -27.04 52.51 -28.73
N ASP A 40 -27.05 52.39 -27.41
CA ASP A 40 -26.39 51.32 -26.66
C ASP A 40 -27.34 50.17 -26.30
N LEU A 41 -28.61 50.27 -26.70
CA LEU A 41 -29.58 49.20 -26.50
C LEU A 41 -29.24 47.99 -27.38
N ALA A 42 -29.10 46.84 -26.74
CA ALA A 42 -28.96 45.57 -27.46
C ALA A 42 -30.20 45.36 -28.35
N THR A 43 -29.96 45.33 -29.66
CA THR A 43 -31.03 45.02 -30.61
C THR A 43 -31.39 43.53 -30.52
N GLY A 44 -32.60 43.17 -30.94
CA GLY A 44 -33.00 41.76 -31.00
C GLY A 44 -32.06 40.89 -31.86
N ALA A 45 -31.40 41.49 -32.87
CA ALA A 45 -30.39 40.81 -33.67
C ALA A 45 -29.12 40.46 -32.85
N VAL A 46 -28.62 41.39 -32.04
CA VAL A 46 -27.45 41.18 -31.17
C VAL A 46 -27.75 40.13 -30.08
N LEU A 47 -28.95 40.18 -29.49
CA LEU A 47 -29.38 39.17 -28.53
C LEU A 47 -29.45 37.78 -29.16
N ARG A 48 -30.02 37.66 -30.36
CA ARG A 48 -30.13 36.39 -31.07
C ARG A 48 -28.77 35.81 -31.48
N GLU A 49 -27.81 36.66 -31.86
CA GLU A 49 -26.44 36.23 -32.12
C GLU A 49 -25.77 35.71 -30.84
N SER A 50 -25.94 36.42 -29.73
CA SER A 50 -25.43 36.01 -28.42
C SER A 50 -26.04 34.67 -27.97
N GLU A 51 -27.36 34.51 -28.09
CA GLU A 51 -28.07 33.25 -27.81
C GLU A 51 -27.54 32.10 -28.64
N LEU A 52 -27.33 32.31 -29.95
CA LEU A 52 -26.75 31.29 -30.84
C LEU A 52 -25.33 30.92 -30.43
N LYS A 53 -24.51 31.92 -30.05
CA LYS A 53 -23.13 31.70 -29.60
C LYS A 53 -23.09 30.91 -28.30
N LEU A 54 -23.88 31.32 -27.30
CA LEU A 54 -23.99 30.63 -26.01
C LEU A 54 -24.54 29.21 -26.18
N THR A 55 -25.51 29.00 -27.08
CA THR A 55 -26.02 27.65 -27.37
C THR A 55 -24.93 26.74 -27.92
N LYS A 56 -24.07 27.25 -28.81
CA LYS A 56 -22.92 26.49 -29.32
C LYS A 56 -21.89 26.20 -28.23
N GLU A 57 -21.56 27.18 -27.40
CA GLU A 57 -20.61 27.00 -26.28
C GLU A 57 -21.13 25.97 -25.27
N ILE A 58 -22.43 26.02 -24.92
CA ILE A 58 -23.07 25.02 -24.07
C ILE A 58 -22.98 23.63 -24.68
N GLU A 59 -23.17 23.49 -25.99
CA GLU A 59 -23.09 22.19 -26.66
C GLU A 59 -21.66 21.65 -26.72
N VAL A 60 -20.66 22.52 -26.90
CA VAL A 60 -19.24 22.15 -26.80
C VAL A 60 -18.92 21.66 -25.39
N VAL A 61 -19.25 22.44 -24.36
CA VAL A 61 -19.01 22.06 -22.96
C VAL A 61 -19.71 20.74 -22.63
N ARG A 62 -20.95 20.52 -23.08
CA ARG A 62 -21.66 19.23 -22.89
C ARG A 62 -20.92 18.06 -23.53
N LYS A 63 -20.31 18.24 -24.70
CA LYS A 63 -19.51 17.19 -25.34
C LYS A 63 -18.23 16.90 -24.57
N GLU A 64 -17.52 17.94 -24.13
CA GLU A 64 -16.31 17.82 -23.30
C GLU A 64 -16.61 17.15 -21.95
N THR A 65 -17.73 17.51 -21.30
CA THR A 65 -18.18 16.85 -20.07
C THR A 65 -18.42 15.36 -20.29
N LYS A 66 -19.12 14.97 -21.37
CA LYS A 66 -19.34 13.55 -21.67
C LYS A 66 -18.04 12.79 -21.96
N GLU A 67 -17.11 13.40 -22.69
CA GLU A 67 -15.82 12.79 -23.00
C GLU A 67 -14.98 12.59 -21.72
N THR A 68 -14.97 13.58 -20.83
CA THR A 68 -14.26 13.49 -19.56
C THR A 68 -14.89 12.46 -18.62
N GLU A 69 -16.23 12.38 -18.55
CA GLU A 69 -16.94 11.32 -17.83
C GLU A 69 -16.55 9.92 -18.34
N LEU A 70 -16.51 9.71 -19.66
CA LEU A 70 -16.10 8.43 -20.25
C LEU A 70 -14.65 8.07 -19.89
N LYS A 71 -13.72 9.03 -20.01
CA LYS A 71 -12.32 8.84 -19.62
C LYS A 71 -12.17 8.50 -18.14
N ILE A 72 -12.96 9.13 -17.27
CA ILE A 72 -12.96 8.82 -15.84
C ILE A 72 -13.46 7.40 -15.59
N ILE A 73 -14.53 6.97 -16.26
CA ILE A 73 -15.04 5.59 -16.14
C ILE A 73 -13.96 4.58 -16.55
N GLU A 74 -13.31 4.79 -17.70
CA GLU A 74 -12.22 3.93 -18.16
C GLU A 74 -11.05 3.87 -17.17
N GLN A 75 -10.63 5.02 -16.62
CA GLN A 75 -9.56 5.08 -15.62
C GLN A 75 -9.93 4.38 -14.31
N VAL A 76 -11.19 4.51 -13.87
CA VAL A 76 -11.70 3.84 -12.68
C VAL A 76 -11.76 2.33 -12.88
N GLU A 77 -12.22 1.87 -14.05
CA GLU A 77 -12.24 0.44 -14.39
C GLU A 77 -10.84 -0.15 -14.48
N ALA A 78 -9.91 0.55 -15.16
CA ALA A 78 -8.52 0.14 -15.25
C ALA A 78 -7.87 0.07 -13.86
N SER A 79 -8.10 1.06 -13.01
CA SER A 79 -7.60 1.08 -11.63
C SER A 79 -8.18 -0.08 -10.82
N ARG A 80 -9.48 -0.36 -10.96
CA ARG A 80 -10.14 -1.49 -10.29
C ARG A 80 -9.58 -2.83 -10.71
N GLN A 81 -9.28 -3.01 -12.00
CA GLN A 81 -8.64 -4.23 -12.49
C GLN A 81 -7.20 -4.35 -11.98
N GLY A 82 -6.45 -3.25 -11.98
CA GLY A 82 -5.10 -3.21 -11.40
C GLY A 82 -5.07 -3.61 -9.93
N THR A 83 -6.02 -3.11 -9.12
CA THR A 83 -6.16 -3.50 -7.71
C THR A 83 -6.43 -4.99 -7.55
N LYS A 84 -7.36 -5.58 -8.32
CA LYS A 84 -7.65 -7.02 -8.28
C LYS A 84 -6.43 -7.87 -8.62
N ASP A 85 -5.66 -7.46 -9.64
CA ASP A 85 -4.46 -8.19 -10.05
C ASP A 85 -3.38 -8.15 -8.96
N ILE A 86 -3.21 -7.01 -8.30
CA ILE A 86 -2.30 -6.85 -7.15
C ILE A 86 -2.76 -7.74 -5.98
N GLU A 87 -4.04 -7.72 -5.63
CA GLU A 87 -4.61 -8.57 -4.56
C GLU A 87 -4.36 -10.07 -4.83
N LEU A 88 -4.56 -10.52 -6.08
CA LEU A 88 -4.31 -11.91 -6.48
C LEU A 88 -2.83 -12.28 -6.37
N LYS A 89 -1.92 -11.39 -6.80
CA LYS A 89 -0.47 -11.59 -6.67
C LYS A 89 -0.06 -11.70 -5.21
N LEU A 90 -0.47 -10.74 -4.37
CA LEU A 90 -0.17 -10.74 -2.94
C LEU A 90 -0.72 -11.99 -2.24
N THR A 91 -1.94 -12.41 -2.57
CA THR A 91 -2.51 -13.64 -2.03
C THR A 91 -1.67 -14.88 -2.36
N ARG A 92 -1.14 -14.95 -3.58
CA ARG A 92 -0.24 -16.05 -3.99
C ARG A 92 1.11 -15.99 -3.28
N GLU A 93 1.69 -14.80 -3.14
CA GLU A 93 2.96 -14.60 -2.46
C GLU A 93 2.88 -14.93 -0.96
N ILE A 94 1.81 -14.52 -0.31
CA ILE A 94 1.54 -14.86 1.10
C ILE A 94 1.43 -16.38 1.25
N LYS A 95 0.56 -17.04 0.48
CA LYS A 95 0.43 -18.51 0.52
C LYS A 95 1.75 -19.22 0.21
N GLY A 96 2.51 -18.72 -0.76
CA GLY A 96 3.83 -19.27 -1.10
C GLY A 96 4.83 -19.14 0.04
N THR A 97 4.78 -18.05 0.79
CA THR A 97 5.64 -17.80 1.96
C THR A 97 5.23 -18.66 3.15
N GLU A 98 3.93 -18.78 3.43
CA GLU A 98 3.39 -19.68 4.45
C GLU A 98 3.82 -21.14 4.22
N LEU A 99 3.72 -21.62 2.97
CA LEU A 99 4.16 -22.97 2.61
C LEU A 99 5.67 -23.16 2.79
N ARG A 100 6.48 -22.15 2.45
CA ARG A 100 7.94 -22.18 2.65
C ARG A 100 8.29 -22.27 4.13
N PHE A 101 7.74 -21.39 4.96
CA PHE A 101 7.98 -21.45 6.41
C PHE A 101 7.50 -22.75 7.04
N THR A 102 6.35 -23.28 6.61
CA THR A 102 5.86 -24.58 7.10
C THR A 102 6.85 -25.72 6.80
N ARG A 103 7.48 -25.71 5.62
CA ARG A 103 8.52 -26.71 5.27
C ARG A 103 9.79 -26.49 6.07
N GLU A 104 10.27 -25.26 6.17
CA GLU A 104 11.49 -24.94 6.91
C GLU A 104 11.38 -25.32 8.40
N ILE A 105 10.22 -25.06 9.02
CA ILE A 105 9.94 -25.47 10.39
C ILE A 105 10.00 -27.00 10.53
N LYS A 106 9.32 -27.74 9.65
CA LYS A 106 9.36 -29.22 9.67
C LYS A 106 10.76 -29.78 9.47
N ASP A 107 11.52 -29.21 8.53
CA ASP A 107 12.89 -29.62 8.28
C ASP A 107 13.79 -29.34 9.48
N MET A 108 13.59 -28.20 10.17
CA MET A 108 14.28 -27.89 11.41
C MET A 108 13.91 -28.86 12.54
N GLU A 109 12.62 -29.18 12.72
CA GLU A 109 12.15 -30.15 13.70
C GLU A 109 12.79 -31.53 13.48
N LEU A 110 12.87 -31.99 12.23
CA LEU A 110 13.54 -33.24 11.87
C LEU A 110 15.03 -33.21 12.18
N LYS A 111 15.73 -32.11 11.84
CA LYS A 111 17.15 -31.93 12.14
C LYS A 111 17.41 -31.92 13.65
N LEU A 112 16.60 -31.19 14.42
CA LEU A 112 16.70 -31.15 15.88
C LEU A 112 16.43 -32.52 16.49
N THR A 113 15.42 -33.24 16.01
CA THR A 113 15.11 -34.61 16.49
C THR A 113 16.28 -35.55 16.25
N LYS A 114 16.93 -35.45 15.08
CA LYS A 114 18.13 -36.25 14.78
C LYS A 114 19.29 -35.88 15.69
N ALA A 115 19.57 -34.59 15.85
CA ALA A 115 20.64 -34.11 16.72
C ALA A 115 20.45 -34.57 18.19
N ILE A 116 19.22 -34.52 18.70
CA ILE A 116 18.88 -35.02 20.04
C ILE A 116 19.20 -36.52 20.15
N LYS A 117 18.77 -37.34 19.18
CA LYS A 117 19.07 -38.78 19.18
C LYS A 117 20.55 -39.09 19.10
N ASP A 118 21.31 -38.30 18.34
CA ASP A 118 22.75 -38.49 18.22
C ASP A 118 23.45 -38.15 19.56
N VAL A 119 23.05 -37.07 20.23
CA VAL A 119 23.50 -36.73 21.59
C VAL A 119 23.12 -37.80 22.61
N GLU A 120 21.91 -38.36 22.56
CA GLU A 120 21.49 -39.45 23.45
C GLU A 120 22.40 -40.69 23.32
N LYS A 121 22.81 -41.04 22.09
CA LYS A 121 23.75 -42.15 21.85
C LYS A 121 25.15 -41.85 22.36
N GLU A 122 25.63 -40.62 22.18
CA GLU A 122 26.92 -40.19 22.74
C GLU A 122 26.90 -40.27 24.27
N ILE A 123 25.83 -39.83 24.91
CA ILE A 123 25.64 -39.96 26.37
C ILE A 123 25.66 -41.43 26.79
N GLU A 124 24.98 -42.33 26.08
CA GLU A 124 25.00 -43.76 26.40
C GLU A 124 26.40 -44.37 26.27
N THR A 125 27.13 -43.96 25.23
CA THR A 125 28.51 -44.40 24.98
C THR A 125 29.43 -43.95 26.11
N VAL A 126 29.41 -42.67 26.46
CA VAL A 126 30.17 -42.10 27.58
C VAL A 126 29.81 -42.80 28.90
N ARG A 127 28.53 -43.12 29.15
CA ARG A 127 28.12 -43.88 30.34
C ARG A 127 28.73 -45.28 30.39
N LYS A 128 28.86 -45.97 29.25
CA LYS A 128 29.52 -47.29 29.19
C LYS A 128 31.02 -47.16 29.47
N GLU A 129 31.67 -46.17 28.85
CA GLU A 129 33.10 -45.91 29.07
C GLU A 129 33.42 -45.57 30.53
N ILE A 130 32.56 -44.81 31.21
CA ILE A 130 32.67 -44.54 32.65
C ILE A 130 32.62 -45.84 33.45
N LYS A 131 31.60 -46.69 33.23
CA LYS A 131 31.46 -47.98 33.95
C LYS A 131 32.66 -48.91 33.72
N ASP A 132 33.14 -49.00 32.49
CA ASP A 132 34.30 -49.81 32.16
C ASP A 132 35.56 -49.28 32.85
N THR A 133 35.70 -47.96 32.94
CA THR A 133 36.82 -47.31 33.63
C THR A 133 36.75 -47.53 35.14
N GLU A 134 35.56 -47.42 35.75
CA GLU A 134 35.33 -47.76 37.15
C GLU A 134 35.69 -49.23 37.46
N ALA A 135 35.27 -50.17 36.60
CA ALA A 135 35.58 -51.59 36.76
C ALA A 135 37.09 -51.86 36.68
N ARG A 136 37.79 -51.26 35.70
CA ARG A 136 39.25 -51.34 35.58
C ARG A 136 39.96 -50.76 36.80
N LEU A 137 39.50 -49.64 37.33
CA LEU A 137 40.03 -49.03 38.55
C LEU A 137 39.86 -49.96 39.76
N HIS A 138 38.66 -50.51 39.97
CA HIS A 138 38.41 -51.48 41.03
C HIS A 138 39.32 -52.70 40.92
N GLN A 139 39.46 -53.27 39.73
CA GLN A 139 40.34 -54.42 39.50
C GLN A 139 41.80 -54.08 39.77
N SER A 140 42.27 -52.90 39.34
CA SER A 140 43.63 -52.42 39.62
C SER A 140 43.88 -52.26 41.12
N ILE A 141 42.93 -51.66 41.86
CA ILE A 141 43.02 -51.49 43.31
C ILE A 141 43.09 -52.85 44.02
N VAL A 142 42.25 -53.80 43.63
CA VAL A 142 42.25 -55.17 44.21
C VAL A 142 43.57 -55.87 43.93
N ASN A 143 44.05 -55.84 42.68
CA ASN A 143 45.32 -56.45 42.30
C ASN A 143 46.50 -55.84 43.06
N GLN A 144 46.54 -54.51 43.16
CA GLN A 144 47.55 -53.78 43.92
C GLN A 144 47.50 -54.15 45.42
N THR A 145 46.30 -54.23 46.01
CA THR A 145 46.12 -54.64 47.42
C THR A 145 46.61 -56.07 47.65
N ARG A 146 46.30 -57.00 46.74
CA ARG A 146 46.78 -58.39 46.82
C ARG A 146 48.30 -58.47 46.72
N TRP A 147 48.91 -57.69 45.84
CA TRP A 147 50.37 -57.60 45.71
C TRP A 147 51.03 -57.06 47.00
N PHE A 148 50.50 -55.98 47.58
CA PHE A 148 51.00 -55.44 48.85
C PHE A 148 50.86 -56.43 50.01
N LEU A 149 49.71 -57.13 50.14
CA LEU A 149 49.52 -58.15 51.18
C LEU A 149 50.50 -59.31 51.03
N GLY A 150 50.73 -59.79 49.80
CA GLY A 150 51.72 -60.82 49.53
C GLY A 150 53.14 -60.40 49.89
N GLY A 151 53.52 -59.16 49.55
CA GLY A 151 54.80 -58.57 49.93
C GLY A 151 55.00 -58.47 51.45
N LEU A 152 53.98 -58.00 52.18
CA LEU A 152 53.99 -57.95 53.64
C LEU A 152 54.10 -59.35 54.27
N ALA A 153 53.39 -60.35 53.75
CA ALA A 153 53.48 -61.72 54.24
C ALA A 153 54.89 -62.33 54.07
N MET A 154 55.53 -62.06 52.92
CA MET A 154 56.92 -62.47 52.66
C MET A 154 57.90 -61.80 53.64
N LEU A 155 57.76 -60.50 53.90
CA LEU A 155 58.58 -59.80 54.89
C LEU A 155 58.40 -60.40 56.30
N GLY A 156 57.17 -60.73 56.70
CA GLY A 156 56.91 -61.39 57.98
C GLY A 156 57.57 -62.78 58.10
N ALA A 157 57.59 -63.55 57.01
CA ALA A 157 58.29 -64.84 56.98
C ALA A 157 59.81 -64.69 57.11
N ILE A 158 60.39 -63.68 56.44
CA ILE A 158 61.83 -63.36 56.58
C ILE A 158 62.16 -62.95 58.01
N PHE A 159 61.33 -62.10 58.64
CA PHE A 159 61.54 -61.66 60.02
C PHE A 159 61.56 -62.83 61.01
N LYS A 160 60.61 -63.78 60.88
CA LYS A 160 60.60 -65.02 61.69
C LYS A 160 61.85 -65.87 61.49
N LEU A 161 62.39 -65.96 60.28
CA LEU A 161 63.62 -66.72 60.01
C LEU A 161 64.85 -66.07 60.65
N VAL A 162 64.90 -64.72 60.66
CA VAL A 162 65.97 -63.98 61.35
C VAL A 162 65.91 -64.22 62.86
N ASP A 163 64.71 -64.20 63.47
CA ASP A 163 64.55 -64.50 64.90
C ASP A 163 65.02 -65.93 65.27
N VAL A 164 64.83 -66.91 64.38
CA VAL A 164 65.28 -68.31 64.59
C VAL A 164 66.79 -68.48 64.44
N PHE A 165 67.44 -67.65 63.63
CA PHE A 165 68.90 -67.75 63.37
C PHE A 165 69.76 -66.86 64.27
N VAL A 166 69.18 -65.84 64.91
CA VAL A 166 69.90 -64.86 65.75
C VAL A 166 69.56 -65.01 67.25
N GLY A 167 68.58 -65.85 67.61
CA GLY A 167 68.19 -66.21 68.98
C GLY A 167 68.92 -67.41 69.56
#